data_AF-A0A537NPG9-F1
#
_entry.id   AF-A0A537NPG9-F1
#
_cell.length_a   1.000
_cell.length_b   1.000
_cell.length_c   1.000
_cell.angle_alpha   90.00
_cell.angle_beta   90.00
_cell.angle_gamma   90.00
#
_symmetry.space_group_name_H-M   'P 1'
#
loop_
_entity.id
_entity.type
_entity.pdbx_description
1 polymer ?
#
loop_
_entity_poly.entity_id
_entity_poly.type
_entity_poly.pdbx_seq_one_letter_code
_entity_poly.pdbx_strand_id
1 'polypeptide(L)'
;GTDGEMEHASALIHTLRFGNHYRKAVGAKSYLAFTNIRGPANAPVMIPLMHKADEGMRSHYLTIHFAIPDAPAHDEILVALGASIGGRPHHRIGNRYEDLQELGATNV
;
A
#
# COMPACT_ATOMS: atom_id res chain seq x y z
N GLY A 1 13.01 -0.56 13.36
CA GLY A 1 12.98 -0.03 14.71
C GLY A 1 13.65 1.31 14.74
N THR A 2 13.78 1.89 15.93
CA THR A 2 14.38 3.22 16.10
C THR A 2 15.87 3.25 15.80
N ASP A 3 16.60 2.13 15.80
CA ASP A 3 18.05 2.15 15.58
C ASP A 3 18.42 2.06 14.09
N GLY A 4 17.42 1.87 13.22
CA GLY A 4 17.57 1.96 11.77
C GLY A 4 17.25 3.35 11.21
N GLU A 5 17.23 3.45 9.88
CA GLU A 5 16.85 4.63 9.11
C GLU A 5 15.65 4.36 8.20
N MET A 6 15.02 5.43 7.70
CA MET A 6 13.88 5.31 6.77
C MET A 6 14.26 4.56 5.49
N GLU A 7 15.50 4.72 5.02
CA GLU A 7 15.96 4.13 3.78
C GLU A 7 16.08 2.60 3.85
N HIS A 8 16.21 2.02 5.05
CA HIS A 8 16.11 0.57 5.23
C HIS A 8 14.76 0.02 4.76
N ALA A 9 13.65 0.76 5.02
CA ALA A 9 12.32 0.39 4.54
C ALA A 9 12.17 0.71 3.04
N SER A 10 12.64 1.89 2.60
CA SER A 10 12.65 2.28 1.18
C SER A 10 13.34 1.24 0.29
N ALA A 11 14.49 0.71 0.72
CA ALA A 11 15.26 -0.28 -0.01
C ALA A 11 14.47 -1.58 -0.27
N LEU A 12 13.55 -1.96 0.62
CA LEU A 12 12.69 -3.12 0.42
C LEU A 12 11.57 -2.83 -0.58
N ILE A 13 10.88 -1.70 -0.47
CA ILE A 13 9.67 -1.43 -1.28
C ILE A 13 9.97 -0.82 -2.66
N HIS A 14 11.02 0.00 -2.78
CA HIS A 14 11.38 0.69 -4.01
C HIS A 14 12.32 -0.11 -4.91
N THR A 15 12.95 -1.17 -4.39
CA THR A 15 13.68 -2.09 -5.25
C THR A 15 12.74 -3.17 -5.80
N LEU A 16 12.95 -3.52 -7.06
CA LEU A 16 12.18 -4.57 -7.72
C LEU A 16 12.46 -5.99 -7.19
N ARG A 17 13.29 -6.13 -6.15
CA ARG A 17 13.72 -7.42 -5.59
C ARG A 17 12.66 -8.04 -4.69
N PHE A 18 11.94 -7.24 -3.93
CA PHE A 18 10.91 -7.72 -3.01
C PHE A 18 9.51 -7.64 -3.64
N GLY A 19 9.05 -6.42 -3.95
CA GLY A 19 7.66 -6.19 -4.37
C GLY A 19 7.22 -6.95 -5.63
N ASN A 20 8.13 -7.20 -6.58
CA ASN A 20 7.78 -7.94 -7.79
C ASN A 20 7.48 -9.42 -7.56
N HIS A 21 8.03 -10.05 -6.51
CA HIS A 21 7.69 -11.44 -6.20
C HIS A 21 6.21 -11.57 -5.86
N TYR A 22 5.74 -10.70 -4.96
CA TYR A 22 4.33 -10.65 -4.59
C TYR A 22 3.43 -10.27 -5.78
N ARG A 23 3.78 -9.21 -6.53
CA ARG A 23 3.02 -8.77 -7.71
C ARG A 23 2.87 -9.88 -8.76
N LYS A 24 3.95 -10.61 -9.05
CA LYS A 24 3.93 -11.74 -9.99
C LYS A 24 3.04 -12.88 -9.47
N ALA A 25 3.15 -13.23 -8.19
CA ALA A 25 2.36 -14.30 -7.59
C ALA A 25 0.84 -14.05 -7.68
N VAL A 26 0.41 -12.79 -7.57
CA VAL A 26 -1.03 -12.43 -7.61
C VAL A 26 -1.50 -11.92 -8.99
N GLY A 27 -0.62 -11.93 -10.00
CA GLY A 27 -0.92 -11.44 -11.35
C GLY A 27 -1.27 -9.94 -11.38
N ALA A 28 -0.63 -9.12 -10.56
CA ALA A 28 -0.88 -7.68 -10.50
C ALA A 28 -0.27 -6.95 -11.71
N LYS A 29 -1.01 -5.96 -12.22
CA LYS A 29 -0.51 -4.96 -13.19
C LYS A 29 -0.09 -3.67 -12.48
N SER A 30 -0.87 -3.24 -11.49
CA SER A 30 -0.57 -2.06 -10.69
C SER A 30 0.71 -2.25 -9.87
N TYR A 31 1.30 -1.14 -9.40
CA TYR A 31 2.35 -1.19 -8.38
C TYR A 31 1.76 -1.54 -7.00
N LEU A 32 2.59 -1.56 -5.95
CA LEU A 32 2.11 -1.67 -4.57
C LEU A 32 2.01 -0.27 -3.98
N ALA A 33 0.85 0.10 -3.45
CA ALA A 33 0.76 1.24 -2.56
C ALA A 33 1.46 0.88 -1.24
N PHE A 34 2.11 1.85 -0.60
CA PHE A 34 2.95 1.58 0.56
C PHE A 34 2.98 2.74 1.55
N THR A 35 3.43 2.44 2.76
CA THR A 35 3.87 3.41 3.77
C THR A 35 5.21 2.94 4.32
N ASN A 36 6.10 3.87 4.65
CA ASN A 36 7.34 3.61 5.36
C ASN A 36 7.34 4.45 6.63
N ILE A 37 7.60 3.82 7.78
CA ILE A 37 7.62 4.49 9.08
C ILE A 37 8.84 3.98 9.85
N ARG A 38 9.54 4.88 10.52
CA ARG A 38 10.49 4.56 11.59
C ARG A 38 9.80 4.84 12.92
N GLY A 39 9.72 3.85 13.79
CA GLY A 39 9.07 3.96 15.08
C GLY A 39 9.50 2.87 16.07
N PRO A 40 9.11 3.01 17.35
CA PRO A 40 9.30 1.99 18.37
C PRO A 40 8.32 0.80 18.15
N ALA A 41 8.43 -0.21 19.00
CA ALA A 41 7.42 -1.26 19.11
C ALA A 41 6.01 -0.65 19.29
N ASN A 42 4.99 -1.33 18.75
CA ASN A 42 3.61 -0.87 18.74
C ASN A 42 3.35 0.43 17.94
N ALA A 43 4.31 0.89 17.13
CA ALA A 43 4.05 1.94 16.16
C ALA A 43 2.93 1.52 15.17
N PRO A 44 2.05 2.44 14.75
CA PRO A 44 0.95 2.11 13.87
C PRO A 44 1.44 1.66 12.49
N VAL A 45 0.89 0.57 11.99
CA VAL A 45 1.12 0.03 10.64
C VAL A 45 -0.13 0.26 9.81
N MET A 46 0.03 1.02 8.72
CA MET A 46 -1.04 1.32 7.77
C MET A 46 -0.68 0.81 6.39
N ILE A 47 -1.45 -0.15 5.86
CA ILE A 47 -1.24 -0.69 4.51
C ILE A 47 -2.33 -0.14 3.60
N PRO A 48 -2.03 0.85 2.74
CA PRO A 48 -2.97 1.30 1.72
C PRO A 48 -3.15 0.18 0.68
N LEU A 49 -4.38 -0.02 0.25
CA LEU A 49 -4.73 -0.96 -0.81
C LEU A 49 -5.32 -0.22 -1.99
N MET A 50 -5.07 -0.77 -3.18
CA MET A 50 -5.67 -0.37 -4.45
C MET A 50 -5.93 -1.60 -5.30
N HIS A 51 -6.72 -1.47 -6.36
CA HIS A 51 -7.06 -2.62 -7.20
C HIS A 51 -5.82 -3.11 -7.96
N LYS A 52 -5.52 -4.41 -7.87
CA LYS A 52 -4.28 -5.01 -8.38
C LYS A 52 -4.09 -4.89 -9.90
N ALA A 53 -5.16 -4.68 -10.65
CA ALA A 53 -5.13 -4.56 -12.10
C ALA A 53 -5.37 -3.13 -12.61
N ASP A 54 -5.75 -2.21 -11.72
CA ASP A 54 -6.13 -0.84 -12.06
C ASP A 54 -5.98 0.05 -10.81
N GLU A 55 -4.86 0.77 -10.69
CA GLU A 55 -4.62 1.70 -9.58
C GLU A 55 -5.61 2.88 -9.53
N GLY A 56 -6.33 3.17 -10.63
CA GLY A 56 -7.35 4.21 -10.74
C GLY A 56 -8.73 3.78 -10.23
N MET A 57 -8.95 2.48 -9.99
CA MET A 57 -10.26 1.95 -9.58
C MET A 57 -10.64 2.37 -8.16
N ARG A 58 -11.32 3.52 -8.07
CA ARG A 58 -11.70 4.23 -6.83
C ARG A 58 -12.43 3.39 -5.79
N SER A 59 -13.16 2.34 -6.20
CA SER A 59 -13.87 1.44 -5.28
C SER A 59 -12.94 0.63 -4.38
N HIS A 60 -11.66 0.51 -4.72
CA HIS A 60 -10.68 -0.36 -4.04
C HIS A 60 -9.67 0.37 -3.17
N TYR A 61 -9.75 1.71 -3.06
CA TYR A 61 -9.00 2.44 -2.05
C TYR A 61 -9.50 2.07 -0.65
N LEU A 62 -8.66 1.33 0.08
CA LEU A 62 -8.89 0.77 1.41
C LEU A 62 -7.59 0.92 2.22
N THR A 63 -7.67 0.81 3.53
CA THR A 63 -6.49 0.79 4.41
C THR A 63 -6.65 -0.32 5.44
N ILE A 64 -5.66 -1.20 5.55
CA ILE A 64 -5.52 -2.09 6.71
C ILE A 64 -4.74 -1.32 7.78
N HIS A 65 -5.23 -1.32 9.02
CA HIS A 65 -4.59 -0.65 10.14
C HIS A 65 -4.44 -1.60 11.32
N PHE A 66 -3.23 -1.74 11.83
CA PHE A 66 -2.92 -2.56 13.01
C PHE A 66 -1.61 -2.07 13.66
N ALA A 67 -1.22 -2.71 14.74
CA ALA A 67 0.11 -2.60 15.34
C ALA A 67 0.50 -3.98 15.90
N ILE A 68 1.80 -4.20 16.09
CA ILE A 68 2.32 -5.38 16.79
C ILE A 68 2.87 -4.90 18.13
N PRO A 69 2.30 -5.32 19.28
CA PRO A 69 2.63 -4.75 20.59
C PRO A 69 4.12 -4.73 20.95
N ASP A 70 4.88 -5.74 20.53
CA ASP A 70 6.29 -5.93 20.86
C ASP A 70 7.24 -5.72 19.67
N ALA A 71 6.73 -5.29 18.50
CA ALA A 71 7.53 -5.13 17.29
C ALA A 71 7.25 -3.80 16.55
N PRO A 72 8.22 -3.29 15.76
CA PRO A 72 9.60 -3.77 15.66
C PRO A 72 10.43 -3.41 16.91
N ALA A 73 11.33 -4.30 17.33
CA ALA A 73 12.40 -3.93 18.26
C ALA A 73 13.34 -2.90 17.62
N HIS A 74 14.27 -2.36 18.42
CA HIS A 74 15.12 -1.23 18.02
C HIS A 74 15.90 -1.51 16.72
N ASP A 75 16.48 -2.70 16.59
CA ASP A 75 17.32 -3.17 15.49
C ASP A 75 16.59 -4.04 14.45
N GLU A 76 15.26 -4.16 14.54
CA GLU A 76 14.46 -4.99 13.64
C GLU A 76 13.80 -4.21 12.49
N ILE A 77 13.37 -4.91 11.44
CA ILE A 77 12.48 -4.37 10.41
C ILE A 77 11.20 -5.21 10.38
N LEU A 78 10.05 -4.54 10.55
CA LEU A 78 8.74 -5.13 10.31
C LEU A 78 8.35 -4.91 8.84
N VAL A 79 8.07 -6.00 8.13
CA VAL A 79 7.60 -5.98 6.74
C VAL A 79 6.20 -6.60 6.68
N ALA A 80 5.24 -5.90 6.11
CA ALA A 80 3.86 -6.37 6.02
C ALA A 80 3.29 -6.20 4.60
N LEU A 81 2.54 -7.19 4.15
CA LEU A 81 1.81 -7.18 2.88
C LEU A 81 0.32 -7.34 3.15
N GLY A 82 -0.49 -6.48 2.53
CA GLY A 82 -1.95 -6.49 2.64
C GLY A 82 -2.63 -6.94 1.35
N ALA A 83 -3.78 -7.59 1.49
CA ALA A 83 -4.65 -7.96 0.38
C ALA A 83 -6.11 -7.87 0.81
N SER A 84 -7.00 -7.71 -0.16
CA SER A 84 -8.45 -7.83 0.00
C SER A 84 -9.01 -8.65 -1.16
N ILE A 85 -10.11 -9.35 -0.90
CA ILE A 85 -10.87 -10.09 -1.93
C ILE A 85 -11.81 -9.19 -2.73
N GLY A 86 -11.95 -7.90 -2.37
CA GLY A 86 -12.82 -6.95 -3.05
C GLY A 86 -12.65 -5.50 -2.58
N GLY A 87 -13.46 -4.61 -3.15
CA GLY A 87 -13.47 -3.18 -2.83
C GLY A 87 -14.27 -2.85 -1.56
N ARG A 88 -14.48 -1.54 -1.33
CA ARG A 88 -15.30 -1.05 -0.20
C ARG A 88 -16.74 -1.59 -0.30
N PRO A 89 -17.30 -2.20 0.77
CA PRO A 89 -18.65 -2.78 0.74
C PRO A 89 -19.77 -1.82 0.33
N HIS A 90 -19.58 -0.52 0.59
CA HIS A 90 -20.59 0.51 0.30
C HIS A 90 -20.03 1.62 -0.60
N HIS A 91 -19.26 1.25 -1.64
CA HIS A 91 -18.76 2.21 -2.62
C HIS A 91 -19.91 2.94 -3.34
N ARG A 92 -19.86 4.29 -3.36
CA ARG A 92 -20.94 5.16 -3.87
C ARG A 92 -20.45 6.57 -4.26
N ILE A 93 -19.21 6.68 -4.72
CA ILE A 93 -18.56 7.98 -5.01
C ILE A 93 -18.05 8.05 -6.46
N GLY A 94 -18.71 7.36 -7.39
CA GLY A 94 -18.40 7.40 -8.81
C GLY A 94 -17.05 6.81 -9.20
N ASN A 95 -16.61 7.14 -10.41
CA ASN A 95 -15.42 6.61 -11.06
C ASN A 95 -14.39 7.72 -11.32
N ARG A 96 -13.09 7.44 -11.09
CA ARG A 96 -11.99 8.37 -11.39
C ARG A 96 -11.98 8.83 -12.85
N TYR A 97 -12.31 7.95 -13.79
CA TYR A 97 -12.26 8.23 -15.22
C TYR A 97 -13.40 9.12 -15.69
N GLU A 98 -14.57 9.01 -15.07
CA GLU A 98 -15.71 9.90 -15.32
C GLU A 98 -15.36 11.31 -14.83
N ASP A 99 -14.86 11.44 -13.59
CA ASP A 99 -14.40 12.73 -13.07
C ASP A 99 -13.35 13.39 -13.97
N LEU A 100 -12.38 12.62 -14.51
CA LEU A 100 -11.37 13.18 -15.42
C LEU A 100 -11.99 13.75 -16.70
N GLN A 101 -12.99 13.07 -17.26
CA GLN A 101 -13.71 13.56 -18.44
C GLN A 101 -14.53 14.81 -18.13
N GLU A 102 -15.29 14.79 -17.02
CA GLU A 102 -16.12 15.92 -16.59
C GLU A 102 -15.30 17.18 -16.27
N LEU A 103 -14.13 17.00 -15.67
CA LEU A 103 -13.23 18.10 -15.32
C LEU A 103 -12.36 18.58 -16.50
N GLY A 104 -12.53 18.01 -17.70
CA GLY A 104 -11.77 18.38 -18.89
C GLY A 104 -10.29 17.94 -18.86
N ALA A 105 -9.92 17.06 -17.93
CA ALA A 105 -8.58 16.48 -17.83
C ALA A 105 -8.45 15.31 -18.82
N THR A 106 -8.11 15.62 -20.07
CA THR A 106 -8.12 14.65 -21.18
C THR A 106 -6.84 13.83 -21.35
N ASN A 107 -5.80 14.02 -20.53
CA ASN A 107 -4.50 13.37 -20.71
C ASN A 107 -3.87 12.89 -19.38
N VAL A 108 -4.41 11.83 -18.76
CA VAL A 108 -3.70 11.07 -17.71
C VAL A 108 -3.83 9.57 -17.97
#